data_AF-A0AAU7Z0N9-F1
#
_entry.id   AF-A0AAU7Z0N9-F1
#
_cell.length_a   1.000
_cell.length_b   1.000
_cell.length_c   1.000
_cell.angle_alpha   90.00
_cell.angle_beta   90.00
_cell.angle_gamma   90.00
#
_symmetry.space_group_name_H-M   'P 1'
#
loop_
_entity.id
_entity.type
_entity.pdbx_description
1 polymer ?
#
loop_
_entity_poly.entity_id
_entity_poly.type
_entity_poly.pdbx_seq_one_letter_code
_entity_poly.pdbx_strand_id
1 'polypeptide(L)'
;MTAAEAAPGQGVSFARQTEALRKSGEFPNIAIDGVGFMISFKAAVIEGMEVVFIVIAVGATGHMLLSASLGALTAGLLVILLGLVLHKPLARIPENTLKFSVGVLLSAFGVFWIGEGLHLPRFGEDRVMVGPIFCFGCTALGAVRIIRHRAAVQRGLSR
;
A
#
# COMPACT_ATOMS: atom_id res chain seq x y z
N MET A 1 -36.39 -12.35 0.89
CA MET A 1 -35.52 -13.02 1.88
C MET A 1 -34.18 -13.21 1.19
N THR A 2 -33.16 -12.36 1.29
CA THR A 2 -32.71 -11.41 2.32
C THR A 2 -31.96 -10.28 1.59
N ALA A 3 -32.46 -9.05 1.71
CA ALA A 3 -31.70 -7.85 1.39
C ALA A 3 -31.64 -6.99 2.67
N ALA A 4 -30.50 -6.35 2.85
CA ALA A 4 -30.23 -5.25 3.77
C ALA A 4 -29.99 -5.60 5.26
N GLU A 5 -28.71 -5.78 5.58
CA GLU A 5 -28.11 -5.17 6.77
C GLU A 5 -26.84 -4.42 6.30
N ALA A 6 -27.03 -3.40 5.46
CA ALA A 6 -25.97 -2.47 5.09
C ALA A 6 -25.99 -1.30 6.07
N ALA A 7 -24.85 -1.04 6.71
CA ALA A 7 -24.67 -0.03 7.75
C ALA A 7 -25.37 1.32 7.42
N PRO A 8 -26.09 1.94 8.38
CA PRO A 8 -27.05 3.03 8.17
C PRO A 8 -26.47 4.40 7.74
N GLY A 9 -25.27 4.45 7.16
CA GLY A 9 -24.62 5.70 6.73
C GLY A 9 -24.07 5.73 5.31
N GLN A 10 -23.78 4.57 4.68
CA GLN A 10 -23.09 4.55 3.37
C GLN A 10 -24.07 4.57 2.19
N GLY A 11 -25.22 3.86 2.32
CA GLY A 11 -26.18 3.73 1.22
C GLY A 11 -26.85 5.05 0.80
N VAL A 12 -27.06 5.96 1.75
CA VAL A 12 -27.75 7.23 1.50
C VAL A 12 -26.84 8.28 0.82
N SER A 13 -25.53 8.27 1.12
CA SER A 13 -24.57 9.13 0.41
C SER A 13 -24.30 8.63 -1.00
N PHE A 14 -24.23 7.30 -1.18
CA PHE A 14 -24.05 6.67 -2.47
C PHE A 14 -25.23 6.92 -3.40
N ALA A 15 -26.48 6.81 -2.91
CA ALA A 15 -27.68 7.08 -3.70
C ALA A 15 -27.73 8.54 -4.18
N ARG A 16 -27.39 9.51 -3.31
CA ARG A 16 -27.28 10.93 -3.71
C ARG A 16 -26.16 11.19 -4.70
N GLN A 17 -24.99 10.56 -4.52
CA GLN A 17 -23.86 10.70 -5.44
C GLN A 17 -24.16 10.07 -6.81
N THR A 18 -24.78 8.89 -6.85
CA THR A 18 -25.18 8.25 -8.10
C THR A 18 -26.27 9.04 -8.83
N GLU A 19 -27.22 9.64 -8.12
CA GLU A 19 -28.22 10.52 -8.74
C GLU A 19 -27.63 11.85 -9.23
N ALA A 20 -26.66 12.42 -8.50
CA ALA A 20 -25.92 13.61 -8.91
C ALA A 20 -25.05 13.36 -10.16
N LEU A 21 -24.34 12.23 -10.21
CA LEU A 21 -23.52 11.81 -11.35
C LEU A 21 -24.37 11.44 -12.57
N ARG A 22 -25.58 10.90 -12.37
CA ARG A 22 -26.52 10.60 -13.46
C ARG A 22 -27.13 11.88 -14.05
N LYS A 23 -27.29 12.94 -13.24
CA LYS A 23 -27.77 14.26 -13.69
C LYS A 23 -26.69 15.11 -14.36
N SER A 24 -25.41 14.93 -14.02
CA SER A 24 -24.34 15.73 -14.60
C SER A 24 -23.99 15.36 -16.04
N GLY A 25 -24.42 14.19 -16.55
CA GLY A 25 -24.23 13.83 -17.96
C GLY A 25 -22.77 13.86 -18.44
N GLU A 26 -21.82 13.97 -17.52
CA GLU A 26 -20.39 13.94 -17.80
C GLU A 26 -20.03 12.48 -18.01
N PHE A 27 -19.93 12.09 -19.28
CA PHE A 27 -18.92 11.11 -19.62
C PHE A 27 -17.62 11.61 -18.98
N PRO A 28 -17.00 10.85 -18.05
CA PRO A 28 -15.77 11.30 -17.44
C PRO A 28 -14.80 11.57 -18.58
N ASN A 29 -14.50 12.84 -18.81
CA ASN A 29 -13.40 13.22 -19.66
C ASN A 29 -12.22 12.43 -19.11
N ILE A 30 -11.63 11.54 -19.91
CA ILE A 30 -10.31 10.98 -19.63
C ILE A 30 -9.32 12.13 -19.88
N ALA A 31 -9.51 13.23 -19.15
CA ALA A 31 -8.51 14.25 -19.00
C ALA A 31 -7.44 13.56 -18.18
N ILE A 32 -6.28 13.32 -18.80
CA ILE A 32 -5.10 12.87 -18.08
C ILE A 32 -4.91 13.86 -16.94
N ASP A 33 -5.15 13.39 -15.71
CA ASP A 33 -4.90 14.19 -14.51
C ASP A 33 -3.39 14.45 -14.48
N GLY A 34 -2.97 15.64 -14.90
CA GLY A 34 -1.56 16.00 -14.96
C GLY A 34 -0.88 15.88 -13.60
N VAL A 35 -1.64 16.07 -12.50
CA VAL A 35 -1.15 15.88 -11.14
C VAL A 35 -0.96 14.40 -10.85
N GLY A 36 -1.96 13.57 -11.12
CA GLY A 36 -1.89 12.11 -11.00
C GLY A 36 -0.77 11.48 -11.83
N PHE A 37 -0.56 11.97 -13.06
CA PHE A 37 0.56 11.56 -13.91
C PHE A 37 1.90 11.91 -13.26
N MET A 38 2.07 13.16 -12.79
CA MET A 38 3.32 13.59 -12.16
C MET A 38 3.63 12.82 -10.88
N ILE A 39 2.61 12.54 -10.05
CA ILE A 39 2.76 11.74 -8.83
C ILE A 39 3.19 10.31 -9.18
N SER A 40 2.51 9.68 -10.14
CA SER A 40 2.80 8.31 -10.54
C SER A 40 4.17 8.19 -11.22
N PHE A 41 4.55 9.17 -12.03
CA PHE A 41 5.87 9.24 -12.67
C PHE A 41 7.00 9.35 -11.63
N LYS A 42 6.87 10.29 -10.68
CA LYS A 42 7.87 10.45 -9.61
C LYS A 42 8.00 9.18 -8.78
N ALA A 43 6.88 8.53 -8.44
CA ALA A 43 6.91 7.27 -7.73
C ALA A 43 7.64 6.20 -8.54
N ALA A 44 7.27 5.99 -9.81
CA ALA A 44 7.91 4.99 -10.67
C ALA A 44 9.41 5.22 -10.89
N VAL A 45 9.85 6.48 -11.00
CA VAL A 45 11.27 6.83 -11.14
C VAL A 45 12.05 6.47 -9.87
N ILE A 46 11.49 6.75 -8.69
CA ILE A 46 12.14 6.42 -7.41
C ILE A 46 12.22 4.90 -7.23
N GLU A 47 11.12 4.17 -7.46
CA GLU A 47 11.09 2.71 -7.38
C GLU A 47 12.09 2.07 -8.37
N GLY A 48 12.17 2.59 -9.60
CA GLY A 48 13.13 2.12 -10.60
C GLY A 48 14.59 2.38 -10.18
N MET A 49 14.86 3.53 -9.56
CA MET A 49 16.19 3.86 -9.04
C MET A 49 16.59 2.94 -7.89
N GLU A 50 15.65 2.58 -7.00
CA GLU A 50 15.90 1.63 -5.92
C GLU A 50 16.33 0.25 -6.46
N VAL A 51 15.66 -0.24 -7.51
CA VAL A 51 16.06 -1.50 -8.16
C VAL A 51 17.50 -1.41 -8.69
N VAL A 52 17.90 -0.28 -9.28
CA VAL A 52 19.28 -0.07 -9.75
C VAL A 52 20.26 -0.12 -8.58
N PHE A 53 19.95 0.52 -7.44
CA PHE A 53 20.80 0.46 -6.26
C PHE A 53 20.92 -0.95 -5.69
N ILE A 54 19.85 -1.73 -5.67
CA ILE A 54 19.88 -3.14 -5.23
C ILE A 54 20.77 -3.96 -6.17
N VAL A 55 20.63 -3.81 -7.48
CA VAL A 55 21.45 -4.53 -8.47
C VAL A 55 22.93 -4.20 -8.31
N ILE A 56 23.27 -2.92 -8.10
CA ILE A 56 24.64 -2.50 -7.86
C ILE A 56 25.14 -3.07 -6.53
N ALA A 57 24.37 -2.94 -5.45
CA ALA A 57 24.76 -3.44 -4.13
C ALA A 57 25.02 -4.95 -4.15
N VAL A 58 24.11 -5.75 -4.70
CA VAL A 58 24.21 -7.21 -4.77
C VAL A 58 25.28 -7.65 -5.80
N GLY A 59 25.31 -7.01 -6.97
CA GLY A 59 26.20 -7.40 -8.06
C GLY A 59 27.66 -6.97 -7.87
N ALA A 60 27.90 -5.86 -7.17
CA ALA A 60 29.26 -5.37 -6.87
C ALA A 60 29.98 -6.24 -5.83
N THR A 61 29.25 -6.89 -4.91
CA THR A 61 29.86 -7.77 -3.89
C THR A 61 30.52 -9.02 -4.48
N GLY A 62 30.15 -9.44 -5.70
CA GLY A 62 30.64 -10.69 -6.31
C GLY A 62 31.12 -10.58 -7.76
N HIS A 63 31.29 -9.37 -8.31
CA HIS A 63 31.51 -9.15 -9.76
C HIS A 63 30.43 -9.79 -10.67
N MET A 64 29.23 -10.03 -10.13
CA MET A 64 28.13 -10.72 -10.81
C MET A 64 27.04 -9.76 -11.30
N LEU A 65 27.42 -8.55 -11.71
CA LEU A 65 26.48 -7.52 -12.18
C LEU A 65 25.56 -8.01 -13.29
N LEU A 66 26.07 -8.86 -14.18
CA LEU A 66 25.29 -9.44 -15.28
C LEU A 66 24.19 -10.38 -14.76
N SER A 67 24.52 -11.26 -13.82
CA SER A 67 23.54 -12.16 -13.18
C SER A 67 22.52 -11.39 -12.33
N ALA A 68 22.96 -10.39 -11.58
CA ALA A 68 22.08 -9.53 -10.79
C ALA A 68 21.10 -8.73 -11.68
N SER A 69 21.58 -8.21 -12.81
CA SER A 69 20.74 -7.50 -13.79
C SER A 69 19.72 -8.41 -14.45
N LEU A 70 20.10 -9.64 -14.81
CA LEU A 70 19.17 -10.64 -15.34
C LEU A 70 18.11 -11.02 -14.29
N GLY A 71 18.52 -11.22 -13.03
CA GLY A 71 17.60 -11.46 -11.93
C GLY A 71 16.58 -10.32 -11.74
N ALA A 72 17.04 -9.07 -11.78
CA ALA A 72 16.15 -7.91 -11.69
C ALA A 72 15.19 -7.81 -12.88
N LEU A 73 15.66 -8.10 -14.10
CA LEU A 73 14.80 -8.13 -15.29
C LEU A 73 13.72 -9.21 -15.16
N THR A 74 14.11 -10.43 -14.78
CA THR A 74 13.17 -11.53 -14.57
C THR A 74 12.17 -11.21 -13.47
N ALA A 75 12.62 -10.66 -12.33
CA ALA A 75 11.75 -10.23 -11.25
C ALA A 75 10.77 -9.14 -11.72
N GLY A 76 11.23 -8.14 -12.48
CA GLY A 76 10.39 -7.09 -13.03
C GLY A 76 9.31 -7.64 -13.96
N LEU A 77 9.67 -8.55 -14.88
CA LEU A 77 8.69 -9.21 -15.75
C LEU A 77 7.67 -10.03 -14.96
N LEU A 78 8.12 -10.76 -13.93
CA LEU A 78 7.22 -11.52 -13.05
C LEU A 78 6.27 -10.59 -12.29
N VAL A 79 6.74 -9.47 -11.75
CA VAL A 79 5.91 -8.47 -11.06
C VAL A 79 4.88 -7.86 -12.01
N ILE A 80 5.27 -7.52 -13.25
CA ILE A 80 4.33 -7.02 -14.26
C ILE A 80 3.23 -8.07 -14.52
N LEU A 81 3.62 -9.32 -14.75
CA LEU A 81 2.67 -10.41 -14.98
C LEU A 81 1.73 -10.60 -13.79
N LEU A 82 2.28 -10.62 -12.58
CA LEU A 82 1.50 -10.75 -11.35
C LEU A 82 0.55 -9.57 -11.16
N GLY A 83 1.00 -8.35 -11.46
CA GLY A 83 0.18 -7.14 -11.44
C GLY A 83 -1.00 -7.22 -12.40
N LEU A 84 -0.79 -7.72 -13.62
CA LEU A 84 -1.87 -7.92 -14.60
C LEU A 84 -2.90 -8.96 -14.13
N VAL A 85 -2.44 -10.05 -13.50
CA VAL A 85 -3.31 -11.11 -12.97
C VAL A 85 -4.05 -10.67 -11.71
N LEU A 86 -3.35 -10.02 -10.78
CA LEU A 86 -3.86 -9.65 -9.47
C LEU A 86 -4.59 -8.30 -9.43
N HIS A 87 -4.48 -7.48 -10.48
CA HIS A 87 -5.18 -6.19 -10.58
C HIS A 87 -6.67 -6.31 -10.22
N LYS A 88 -7.36 -7.32 -10.77
CA LYS A 88 -8.80 -7.51 -10.60
C LYS A 88 -9.21 -7.91 -9.17
N PRO A 89 -8.56 -8.87 -8.49
CA PRO A 89 -8.85 -9.15 -7.09
C PRO A 89 -8.41 -8.03 -6.13
N LEU A 90 -7.27 -7.36 -6.38
CA LEU A 90 -6.80 -6.25 -5.55
C LEU A 90 -7.76 -5.05 -5.59
N ALA A 91 -8.38 -4.78 -6.75
CA ALA A 91 -9.39 -3.74 -6.88
C ALA A 91 -10.67 -4.00 -6.06
N ARG A 92 -10.87 -5.21 -5.52
CA ARG A 92 -12.00 -5.55 -4.65
C ARG A 92 -11.72 -5.28 -3.17
N ILE A 93 -10.45 -5.06 -2.81
CA ILE A 93 -10.05 -4.80 -1.42
C ILE A 93 -10.30 -3.31 -1.12
N PRO A 94 -10.91 -2.98 0.04
CA PRO A 94 -11.07 -1.58 0.44
C PRO A 94 -9.72 -0.85 0.47
N GLU A 95 -9.65 0.29 -0.23
CA GLU A 95 -8.42 1.08 -0.40
C GLU A 95 -7.73 1.41 0.94
N ASN A 96 -8.53 1.73 1.96
CA ASN A 96 -8.03 2.03 3.30
C ASN A 96 -7.34 0.83 3.95
N THR A 97 -7.87 -0.39 3.75
CA THR A 97 -7.25 -1.61 4.28
C THR A 97 -5.96 -1.90 3.55
N LEU A 98 -5.92 -1.72 2.23
CA LEU A 98 -4.73 -1.94 1.43
C LEU A 98 -3.60 -0.99 1.85
N LYS A 99 -3.87 0.32 1.93
CA LYS A 99 -2.90 1.33 2.37
C LYS A 99 -2.39 1.06 3.78
N PHE A 100 -3.28 0.68 4.69
CA PHE A 100 -2.91 0.36 6.06
C PHE A 100 -1.99 -0.87 6.14
N SER A 101 -2.39 -1.98 5.52
CA SER A 101 -1.62 -3.23 5.54
C SER A 101 -0.25 -3.06 4.87
N VAL A 102 -0.20 -2.42 3.71
CA VAL A 102 1.06 -2.14 3.01
C VAL A 102 1.97 -1.23 3.84
N GLY A 103 1.42 -0.19 4.46
CA GLY A 103 2.21 0.69 5.34
C GLY A 103 2.84 -0.04 6.53
N VAL A 104 2.10 -0.94 7.17
CA VAL A 104 2.62 -1.77 8.28
C VAL A 104 3.73 -2.70 7.79
N LEU A 105 3.53 -3.38 6.66
CA LEU A 105 4.53 -4.28 6.07
C LEU A 105 5.82 -3.53 5.69
N LEU A 106 5.71 -2.40 5.00
CA LEU A 106 6.88 -1.59 4.59
C LEU A 106 7.64 -1.04 5.79
N SER A 107 6.93 -0.58 6.83
CA SER A 107 7.59 -0.10 8.06
C SER A 107 8.35 -1.22 8.77
N ALA A 108 7.75 -2.41 8.86
CA ALA A 108 8.39 -3.58 9.46
C ALA A 108 9.63 -4.03 8.66
N PHE A 109 9.51 -4.05 7.34
CA PHE A 109 10.60 -4.41 6.44
C PHE A 109 11.77 -3.41 6.53
N GLY A 110 11.49 -2.11 6.61
CA GLY A 110 12.54 -1.10 6.82
C GLY A 110 13.32 -1.29 8.13
N VAL A 111 12.61 -1.59 9.23
CA VAL A 111 13.27 -1.88 10.52
C VAL A 111 14.11 -3.16 10.46
N PHE A 112 13.62 -4.19 9.76
CA PHE A 112 14.38 -5.42 9.54
C PHE A 112 15.70 -5.15 8.82
N TRP A 113 15.67 -4.40 7.71
CA TRP A 113 16.89 -4.04 6.97
C TRP A 113 17.86 -3.17 7.75
N ILE A 114 17.37 -2.25 8.58
CA ILE A 114 18.23 -1.49 9.50
C ILE A 114 18.91 -2.44 10.50
N GLY A 115 18.18 -3.43 11.01
CA GLY A 115 18.73 -4.44 11.93
C GLY A 115 19.83 -5.30 11.29
N GLU A 116 19.60 -5.76 10.06
CA GLU A 116 20.58 -6.52 9.26
C GLU A 116 21.78 -5.65 8.87
N GLY A 117 21.57 -4.42 8.42
CA GLY A 117 22.65 -3.50 8.07
C GLY A 117 23.56 -3.15 9.27
N LEU A 118 23.00 -3.14 10.48
CA LEU A 118 23.75 -2.96 11.74
C LEU A 118 24.39 -4.25 12.27
N HIS A 119 24.28 -5.37 11.54
CA HIS A 119 24.82 -6.68 11.91
C HIS A 119 24.37 -7.16 13.30
N LEU A 120 23.12 -6.88 13.68
CA LEU A 120 22.62 -7.28 14.99
C LEU A 120 22.42 -8.81 15.03
N PRO A 121 23.14 -9.57 15.88
CA PRO A 121 23.21 -11.04 15.80
C PRO A 121 21.88 -11.77 16.03
N ARG A 122 20.86 -11.06 16.51
CA ARG A 122 19.52 -11.54 16.80
C ARG A 122 18.51 -11.21 15.70
N PHE A 123 18.90 -10.50 14.64
CA PHE A 123 18.01 -10.11 13.54
C PHE A 123 18.01 -11.08 12.34
N GLY A 124 18.97 -12.02 12.30
CA GLY A 124 19.07 -13.05 11.24
C GLY A 124 18.28 -14.35 11.48
N GLU A 125 17.49 -14.46 12.55
CA GLU A 125 16.58 -15.60 12.74
C GLU A 125 15.24 -15.36 12.01
N ASP A 126 14.67 -16.42 11.39
CA ASP A 126 13.41 -16.39 10.61
C ASP A 126 12.19 -15.74 11.31
N ARG A 127 12.24 -15.54 12.63
CA ARG A 127 11.15 -14.96 13.44
C ARG A 127 11.23 -13.45 13.66
N VAL A 128 12.35 -12.84 13.31
CA VAL A 128 12.63 -11.43 13.64
C VAL A 128 11.66 -10.49 12.95
N MET A 129 11.20 -10.84 11.75
CA MET A 129 10.25 -10.02 11.00
C MET A 129 8.88 -9.94 11.69
N VAL A 130 8.49 -10.96 12.48
CA VAL A 130 7.18 -11.02 13.17
C VAL A 130 7.06 -9.94 14.24
N GLY A 131 8.16 -9.62 14.94
CA GLY A 131 8.18 -8.63 16.03
C GLY A 131 7.81 -7.21 15.56
N PRO A 132 8.52 -6.62 14.57
CA PRO A 132 8.19 -5.33 13.99
C PRO A 132 6.79 -5.31 13.36
N ILE A 133 6.39 -6.36 12.64
CA ILE A 133 5.03 -6.46 12.06
C ILE A 133 3.97 -6.33 13.18
N PHE A 134 4.14 -7.08 14.26
CA PHE A 134 3.20 -7.04 15.39
C PHE A 134 3.23 -5.67 16.08
N CYS A 135 4.41 -5.09 16.31
CA CYS A 135 4.58 -3.79 16.94
C CYS A 135 3.91 -2.67 16.13
N PHE A 136 4.21 -2.57 14.83
CA PHE A 136 3.59 -1.59 13.93
C PHE A 136 2.09 -1.84 13.76
N GLY A 137 1.67 -3.10 13.66
CA GLY A 137 0.25 -3.46 13.62
C GLY A 137 -0.51 -3.01 14.86
N CYS A 138 0.01 -3.30 16.06
CA CYS A 138 -0.60 -2.92 17.32
C CYS A 138 -0.66 -1.40 17.51
N THR A 139 0.43 -0.70 17.24
CA THR A 139 0.47 0.77 17.34
C THR A 139 -0.48 1.43 16.33
N ALA A 140 -0.49 0.97 15.08
CA ALA A 140 -1.38 1.50 14.06
C ALA A 140 -2.87 1.23 14.38
N LEU A 141 -3.21 0.03 14.88
CA LEU A 141 -4.56 -0.27 15.36
C LEU A 141 -4.95 0.54 16.59
N GLY A 142 -4.02 0.75 17.52
CA GLY A 142 -4.20 1.62 18.69
C GLY A 142 -4.51 3.06 18.29
N ALA A 143 -3.72 3.63 17.37
CA ALA A 143 -3.94 4.97 16.84
C ALA A 143 -5.31 5.09 16.15
N VAL A 144 -5.69 4.12 15.31
CA VAL A 144 -7.01 4.09 14.66
C VAL A 144 -8.13 4.03 15.70
N ARG A 145 -8.01 3.19 16.73
CA ARG A 145 -9.00 3.13 17.82
C ARG A 145 -9.13 4.47 18.54
N ILE A 146 -8.02 5.12 18.90
CA ILE A 146 -8.04 6.41 19.60
C ILE A 146 -8.70 7.50 18.75
N ILE A 147 -8.34 7.60 17.46
CA ILE A 147 -8.92 8.59 16.54
C ILE A 147 -10.42 8.35 16.37
N ARG A 148 -10.84 7.09 16.19
CA ARG A 148 -12.25 6.72 16.06
C ARG A 148 -13.05 7.00 17.34
N HIS A 149 -12.47 6.72 18.51
CA HIS A 149 -13.10 7.06 19.80
C HIS A 149 -13.27 8.57 19.97
N ARG A 150 -12.25 9.37 19.64
CA ARG A 150 -12.32 10.84 19.72
C ARG A 150 -13.35 11.43 18.75
N ALA A 151 -13.41 10.92 17.52
CA ALA A 151 -14.40 11.35 16.54
C ALA A 151 -15.85 11.00 16.92
N ALA A 152 -16.06 9.89 17.64
CA ALA A 152 -17.37 9.51 18.15
C ALA A 152 -17.82 10.42 19.31
N VAL A 153 -16.92 10.77 20.22
CA VAL A 153 -17.19 11.67 21.35
C VAL A 153 -17.51 13.09 20.87
N GLN A 154 -16.77 13.62 19.90
CA GLN A 154 -17.02 14.97 19.36
C GLN A 154 -18.39 15.12 18.70
N ARG A 155 -18.88 14.09 17.98
CA ARG A 155 -20.22 14.10 17.38
C ARG A 155 -21.36 14.07 18.40
N GLY A 156 -21.09 13.58 19.61
CA GLY A 156 -22.06 13.56 20.70
C GLY A 156 -22.21 14.91 21.40
N LEU A 157 -21.20 15.79 21.32
CA LEU A 157 -21.20 17.13 21.92
C LEU A 157 -21.74 18.23 20.99
N SER A 158 -21.87 17.94 19.69
CA SER A 158 -22.41 18.86 18.68
C SER A 158 -23.92 18.64 18.40
N ARG A 159 -24.60 17.85 19.23
CA ARG A 159 -26.06 17.66 19.23
C ARG A 159 -26.61 18.19 20.55
#